data_AF-A0A9D0P1A9-F1
#
_entry.id   AF-A0A9D0P1A9-F1
#
_cell.length_a   1.000
_cell.length_b   1.000
_cell.length_c   1.000
_cell.angle_alpha   90.00
_cell.angle_beta   90.00
_cell.angle_gamma   90.00
#
_symmetry.space_group_name_H-M   'P 1'
#
loop_
_entity.id
_entity.type
_entity.pdbx_description
1 polymer ?
#
loop_
_entity_poly.entity_id
_entity_poly.type
_entity_poly.pdbx_seq_one_letter_code
_entity_poly.pdbx_strand_id
1 'polypeptide(L)'
;MIKSLSPEELSQLPVEKLPDHIPLDLIDSLPAGTASLLDDLIFQHQSLVVSSRTDLGDFLGTRAIKAYDLSMRSAESTPAYELQRSLELLRRKNSERASPIVLSQVMDQLETMERLGGNVCDVRDDFLRIIDARKVLRSKRPQDPTVGRMVEEADKNLARQGETNCLLLSRYYAERCGLGVLIMQAYHKSYQHHVSAHRDLSDRLASLRLELDSAVSTDRSAGVLGHESIYVSKLREEIRSIFKKLRSLEVPLDETQLTKWLDIVFDFSLYRRSKPHYEQILETAENNLTGLMQSYFNTRDRREGGEAIDHDHFNAVSPEKIDDYFMKSEAFVRGYFHQKQLEMSTHACIPASDRLYAFKRLQSRLLGSMKPA
;
A
#
# COMPACT_ATOMS: atom_id res chain seq x y z
N MET A 1 25.49 -12.22 37.11
CA MET A 1 25.12 -13.19 38.15
C MET A 1 25.74 -14.56 37.88
N ILE A 2 25.52 -15.22 36.74
CA ILE A 2 26.08 -16.57 36.49
C ILE A 2 27.63 -16.57 36.45
N LYS A 3 28.26 -15.54 35.88
CA LYS A 3 29.73 -15.39 35.81
C LYS A 3 30.45 -15.20 37.15
N SER A 4 29.72 -14.94 38.23
CA SER A 4 30.28 -14.67 39.56
C SER A 4 30.05 -15.79 40.58
N LEU A 5 29.37 -16.87 40.18
CA LEU A 5 29.07 -18.00 41.06
C LEU A 5 30.16 -19.06 40.96
N SER A 6 30.50 -19.66 42.11
CA SER A 6 31.42 -20.80 42.16
C SER A 6 30.76 -22.07 41.57
N PRO A 7 31.54 -23.09 41.17
CA PRO A 7 31.00 -24.36 40.69
C PRO A 7 30.05 -25.03 41.70
N GLU A 8 30.34 -24.90 42.99
CA GLU A 8 29.52 -25.44 44.08
C GLU A 8 28.19 -24.69 44.20
N GLU A 9 28.21 -23.36 44.07
CA GLU A 9 26.99 -22.53 44.09
C GLU A 9 26.11 -22.76 42.85
N LEU A 10 26.73 -23.01 41.69
CA LEU A 10 26.03 -23.38 40.45
C LEU A 10 25.27 -24.70 40.61
N SER A 11 25.91 -25.71 41.21
CA SER A 11 25.30 -27.04 41.41
C SER A 11 24.07 -27.04 42.33
N GLN A 12 23.93 -26.02 43.18
CA GLN A 12 22.80 -25.87 44.10
C GLN A 12 21.66 -25.02 43.54
N LEU A 13 21.78 -24.51 42.31
CA LEU A 13 20.70 -23.72 41.72
C LEU A 13 19.47 -24.61 41.45
N PRO A 14 18.29 -24.22 41.96
CA PRO A 14 17.07 -24.95 41.67
C PRO A 14 16.76 -24.87 40.19
N VAL A 15 16.63 -26.04 39.56
CA VAL A 15 16.43 -26.19 38.11
C VAL A 15 15.17 -25.45 37.65
N GLU A 16 14.14 -25.31 38.50
CA GLU A 16 12.90 -24.60 38.13
C GLU A 16 13.04 -23.08 38.03
N LYS A 17 14.17 -22.50 38.50
CA LYS A 17 14.40 -21.04 38.46
C LYS A 17 15.39 -20.60 37.37
N LEU A 18 15.86 -21.53 36.55
CA LEU A 18 16.70 -21.19 35.41
C LEU A 18 15.87 -20.42 34.35
N PRO A 19 16.46 -19.42 33.69
CA PRO A 19 15.80 -18.73 32.58
C PRO A 19 15.67 -19.65 31.37
N ASP A 20 14.55 -19.54 30.63
CA ASP A 20 14.24 -20.36 29.44
C ASP A 20 15.31 -20.25 28.34
N HIS A 21 16.10 -19.17 28.33
CA HIS A 21 17.17 -18.96 27.36
C HIS A 21 18.47 -18.50 28.05
N ILE A 22 19.51 -19.32 27.93
CA ILE A 22 20.89 -18.96 28.31
C ILE A 22 21.67 -18.75 26.99
N PRO A 23 22.31 -17.58 26.77
CA PRO A 23 23.08 -17.33 25.56
C PRO A 23 24.27 -18.28 25.43
N LEU A 24 24.47 -18.86 24.24
CA LEU A 24 25.59 -19.79 23.96
C LEU A 24 26.95 -19.11 24.17
N ASP A 25 27.08 -17.84 23.80
CA ASP A 25 28.28 -17.03 24.03
C ASP A 25 28.67 -16.94 25.52
N LEU A 26 27.70 -17.11 26.42
CA LEU A 26 27.95 -17.13 27.86
C LEU A 26 28.60 -18.44 28.28
N ILE A 27 28.14 -19.57 27.73
CA ILE A 27 28.61 -20.93 28.01
C ILE A 27 30.04 -21.11 27.50
N ASP A 28 30.30 -20.66 26.26
CA ASP A 28 31.62 -20.75 25.61
C ASP A 28 32.71 -19.93 26.34
N SER A 29 32.30 -18.94 27.13
CA SER A 29 33.21 -18.07 27.89
C SER A 29 33.59 -18.61 29.29
N LEU A 30 33.04 -19.75 29.70
CA LEU A 30 33.22 -20.32 31.04
C LEU A 30 34.33 -21.39 31.10
N PRO A 31 35.03 -21.54 32.25
CA PRO A 31 35.92 -22.67 32.49
C PRO A 31 35.23 -24.03 32.29
N ALA A 32 35.96 -25.04 31.78
CA ALA A 32 35.37 -26.33 31.39
C ALA A 32 34.53 -27.03 32.49
N GLY A 33 34.93 -26.92 33.76
CA GLY A 33 34.16 -27.50 34.87
C GLY A 33 32.84 -26.78 35.18
N THR A 34 32.79 -25.45 35.03
CA THR A 34 31.55 -24.68 35.20
C THR A 34 30.66 -24.73 33.97
N ALA A 35 31.25 -24.82 32.77
CA ALA A 35 30.52 -25.04 31.53
C ALA A 35 29.75 -26.37 31.57
N SER A 36 30.42 -27.47 31.95
CA SER A 36 29.77 -28.80 32.08
C SER A 36 28.62 -28.82 33.08
N LEU A 37 28.79 -28.17 34.25
CA LEU A 37 27.71 -28.09 35.25
C LEU A 37 26.53 -27.25 34.76
N LEU A 38 26.80 -26.18 34.03
CA LEU A 38 25.77 -25.34 33.44
C LEU A 38 25.03 -26.07 32.32
N ASP A 39 25.73 -26.85 31.49
CA ASP A 39 25.13 -27.69 30.44
C ASP A 39 24.24 -28.78 31.05
N ASP A 40 24.67 -29.43 32.12
CA ASP A 40 23.85 -30.42 32.84
C ASP A 40 22.59 -29.79 33.44
N LEU A 41 22.70 -28.59 34.03
CA LEU A 41 21.56 -27.82 34.55
C LEU A 41 20.61 -27.38 33.43
N ILE A 42 21.14 -26.94 32.29
CA ILE A 42 20.36 -26.60 31.09
C ILE A 42 19.60 -27.84 30.61
N PHE A 43 20.27 -28.98 30.51
CA PHE A 43 19.67 -30.24 30.06
C PHE A 43 18.55 -30.71 31.00
N GLN A 44 18.77 -30.64 32.32
CA GLN A 44 17.76 -30.97 33.33
C GLN A 44 16.57 -30.02 33.26
N HIS A 45 16.81 -28.72 33.09
CA HIS A 45 15.76 -27.72 32.92
C HIS A 45 14.95 -27.97 31.66
N GLN A 46 15.60 -28.23 30.53
CA GLN A 46 14.94 -28.58 29.28
C GLN A 46 14.12 -29.87 29.40
N SER A 47 14.63 -30.89 30.09
CA SER A 47 13.90 -32.14 30.33
C SER A 47 12.65 -31.92 31.19
N LEU A 48 12.73 -31.06 32.22
CA LEU A 48 11.61 -30.69 33.07
C LEU A 48 10.57 -29.84 32.33
N VAL A 49 11.00 -28.93 31.46
CA VAL A 49 10.12 -28.16 30.57
C VAL A 49 9.42 -29.08 29.56
N VAL A 50 10.11 -30.08 29.01
CA VAL A 50 9.52 -31.06 28.09
C VAL A 50 8.53 -31.98 28.80
N SER A 51 8.85 -32.49 29.99
CA SER A 51 7.93 -33.34 30.75
C SER A 51 6.66 -32.57 31.14
N SER A 52 6.83 -31.37 31.72
CA SER A 52 5.70 -30.52 32.09
C SER A 52 4.85 -30.12 30.87
N ARG A 53 5.46 -29.87 29.70
CA ARG A 53 4.72 -29.66 28.44
C ARG A 53 3.96 -30.90 27.96
N THR A 54 4.51 -32.09 28.18
CA THR A 54 3.86 -33.35 27.82
C THR A 54 2.65 -33.58 28.71
N ASP A 55 2.80 -33.38 30.02
CA ASP A 55 1.71 -33.48 30.99
C ASP A 55 0.60 -32.44 30.73
N LEU A 56 0.99 -31.19 30.45
CA LEU A 56 0.07 -30.14 30.00
C LEU A 56 -0.60 -30.51 28.67
N GLY A 57 0.10 -31.20 27.77
CA GLY A 57 -0.41 -31.68 26.50
C GLY A 57 -1.46 -32.77 26.64
N ASP A 58 -1.26 -33.70 27.55
CA ASP A 58 -2.24 -34.74 27.89
C ASP A 58 -3.48 -34.12 28.56
N PHE A 59 -3.29 -33.06 29.36
CA PHE A 59 -4.39 -32.37 30.04
C PHE A 59 -5.20 -31.42 29.14
N LEU A 60 -4.54 -30.55 28.39
CA LEU A 60 -5.19 -29.52 27.57
C LEU A 60 -5.44 -29.96 26.12
N GLY A 61 -4.74 -30.98 25.65
CA GLY A 61 -4.71 -31.44 24.28
C GLY A 61 -3.69 -30.69 23.41
N THR A 62 -3.16 -31.39 22.41
CA THR A 62 -2.07 -30.93 21.53
C THR A 62 -2.32 -29.56 20.85
N ARG A 63 -3.57 -29.24 20.50
CA ARG A 63 -3.91 -27.93 19.88
C ARG A 63 -3.75 -26.77 20.86
N ALA A 64 -4.04 -26.98 22.15
CA ALA A 64 -3.91 -25.95 23.17
C ALA A 64 -2.45 -25.69 23.51
N ILE A 65 -1.60 -26.72 23.51
CA ILE A 65 -0.15 -26.55 23.67
C ILE A 65 0.46 -25.79 22.51
N LYS A 66 0.09 -26.12 21.26
CA LYS A 66 0.56 -25.33 20.10
C LYS A 66 0.13 -23.86 20.18
N ALA A 67 -1.07 -23.58 20.71
CA ALA A 67 -1.54 -22.22 20.93
C ALA A 67 -0.78 -21.51 22.07
N TYR A 68 -0.46 -22.24 23.14
CA TYR A 68 0.39 -21.76 24.22
C TYR A 68 1.81 -21.46 23.73
N ASP A 69 2.44 -22.36 22.98
CA ASP A 69 3.77 -22.17 22.40
C ASP A 69 3.81 -20.96 21.46
N LEU A 70 2.77 -20.75 20.65
CA LEU A 70 2.62 -19.54 19.83
C LEU A 70 2.64 -18.26 20.69
N SER A 71 2.01 -18.29 21.86
CA SER A 71 1.97 -17.14 22.78
C SER A 71 3.32 -16.82 23.42
N MET A 72 4.22 -17.81 23.50
CA MET A 72 5.54 -17.70 24.14
C MET A 72 6.67 -17.35 23.17
N ARG A 73 6.36 -17.13 21.89
CA ARG A 73 7.37 -16.70 20.90
C ARG A 73 7.98 -15.36 21.29
N SER A 74 9.30 -15.24 21.10
CA SER A 74 9.99 -13.95 21.25
C SER A 74 9.52 -12.96 20.19
N ALA A 75 9.45 -11.68 20.53
CA ALA A 75 9.04 -10.64 19.59
C ALA A 75 9.89 -10.63 18.31
N GLU A 76 11.19 -10.89 18.43
CA GLU A 76 12.17 -10.92 17.33
C GLU A 76 11.97 -12.07 16.35
N SER A 77 11.26 -13.13 16.76
CA SER A 77 10.95 -14.29 15.92
C SER A 77 9.63 -14.17 15.14
N THR A 78 8.99 -13.00 15.18
CA THR A 78 7.69 -12.79 14.55
C THR A 78 7.81 -12.13 13.18
N PRO A 79 6.91 -12.46 12.22
CA PRO A 79 6.83 -11.74 10.94
C PRO A 79 6.63 -10.22 11.11
N ALA A 80 5.95 -9.82 12.18
CA ALA A 80 5.73 -8.41 12.50
C ALA A 80 7.04 -7.68 12.78
N TYR A 81 7.99 -8.31 13.46
CA TYR A 81 9.31 -7.73 13.69
C TYR A 81 10.08 -7.50 12.39
N GLU A 82 10.05 -8.46 11.46
CA GLU A 82 10.72 -8.33 10.16
C GLU A 82 10.15 -7.20 9.31
N LEU A 83 8.81 -7.10 9.24
CA LEU A 83 8.14 -6.00 8.54
C LEU A 83 8.44 -4.65 9.20
N GLN A 84 8.41 -4.58 10.54
CA GLN A 84 8.75 -3.36 11.27
C GLN A 84 10.19 -2.92 11.00
N ARG A 85 11.16 -3.84 11.09
CA ARG A 85 12.56 -3.57 10.79
C ARG A 85 12.73 -3.06 9.36
N SER A 86 12.05 -3.68 8.40
CA SER A 86 12.09 -3.28 6.98
C SER A 86 11.53 -1.87 6.77
N LEU A 87 10.41 -1.53 7.41
CA LEU A 87 9.84 -0.18 7.38
C LEU A 87 10.76 0.86 8.04
N GLU A 88 11.41 0.52 9.14
CA GLU A 88 12.35 1.41 9.82
C GLU A 88 13.61 1.67 8.98
N LEU A 89 14.15 0.64 8.32
CA LEU A 89 15.26 0.80 7.38
C LEU A 89 14.90 1.70 6.20
N LEU A 90 13.68 1.55 5.65
CA LEU A 90 13.17 2.40 4.58
C LEU A 90 13.06 3.86 5.05
N ARG A 91 12.52 4.10 6.24
CA ARG A 91 12.43 5.45 6.82
C ARG A 91 13.80 6.08 7.08
N ARG A 92 14.78 5.34 7.60
CA ARG A 92 16.15 5.84 7.83
C ARG A 92 16.82 6.27 6.52
N LYS A 93 16.76 5.41 5.50
CA LYS A 93 17.24 5.74 4.15
C LYS A 93 16.60 7.00 3.57
N ASN A 94 15.36 7.30 3.97
CA ASN A 94 14.64 8.49 3.54
C ASN A 94 15.02 9.74 4.34
N SER A 95 15.20 9.64 5.67
CA SER A 95 15.58 10.78 6.52
C SER A 95 16.99 11.29 6.27
N GLU A 96 17.89 10.43 5.77
CA GLU A 96 19.29 10.79 5.46
C GLU A 96 19.44 11.55 4.13
N ARG A 97 18.36 11.73 3.36
CA ARG A 97 18.40 12.41 2.06
C ARG A 97 17.99 13.88 2.22
N ALA A 98 18.96 14.80 2.05
CA ALA A 98 18.83 16.23 2.30
C ALA A 98 18.27 17.06 1.11
N SER A 99 17.44 16.49 0.25
CA SER A 99 17.03 17.15 -1.01
C SER A 99 15.51 17.20 -1.15
N PRO A 100 14.96 18.17 -1.93
CA PRO A 100 13.54 18.17 -2.25
C PRO A 100 13.15 16.83 -2.88
N ILE A 101 12.03 16.27 -2.44
CA ILE A 101 11.53 14.97 -2.87
C ILE A 101 11.25 15.02 -4.38
N VAL A 102 12.01 14.25 -5.16
CA VAL A 102 11.83 14.10 -6.62
C VAL A 102 10.86 12.95 -6.89
N LEU A 103 9.99 13.07 -7.90
CA LEU A 103 8.98 12.04 -8.22
C LEU A 103 9.58 10.64 -8.41
N SER A 104 10.71 10.52 -9.10
CA SER A 104 11.41 9.25 -9.28
C SER A 104 11.77 8.59 -7.94
N GLN A 105 12.17 9.37 -6.94
CA GLN A 105 12.49 8.87 -5.61
C GLN A 105 11.23 8.36 -4.88
N VAL A 106 10.09 9.04 -5.03
CA VAL A 106 8.80 8.57 -4.45
C VAL A 106 8.37 7.27 -5.12
N MET A 107 8.57 7.13 -6.43
CA MET A 107 8.28 5.91 -7.16
C MET A 107 9.18 4.75 -6.70
N ASP A 108 10.48 4.98 -6.55
CA ASP A 108 11.43 3.97 -6.03
C ASP A 108 11.06 3.54 -4.60
N GLN A 109 10.60 4.49 -3.77
CA GLN A 109 10.12 4.20 -2.42
C GLN A 109 8.86 3.34 -2.44
N LEU A 110 7.89 3.68 -3.29
CA LEU A 110 6.67 2.89 -3.44
C LEU A 110 7.00 1.48 -3.93
N GLU A 111 7.90 1.33 -4.92
CA GLU A 111 8.34 0.03 -5.39
C GLU A 111 9.02 -0.79 -4.27
N THR A 112 9.85 -0.14 -3.46
CA THR A 112 10.46 -0.79 -2.29
C THR A 112 9.40 -1.25 -1.30
N MET A 113 8.33 -0.47 -1.09
CA MET A 113 7.19 -0.87 -0.26
C MET A 113 6.39 -2.04 -0.86
N GLU A 114 6.20 -2.09 -2.19
CA GLU A 114 5.53 -3.22 -2.86
C GLU A 114 6.32 -4.52 -2.69
N ARG A 115 7.67 -4.45 -2.68
CA ARG A 115 8.53 -5.62 -2.40
C ARG A 115 8.36 -6.19 -0.99
N LEU A 116 7.84 -5.41 -0.04
CA LEU A 116 7.49 -5.89 1.30
C LEU A 116 6.16 -6.67 1.33
N GLY A 117 5.49 -6.86 0.19
CA GLY A 117 4.23 -7.59 0.09
C GLY A 117 4.28 -9.00 0.68
N GLY A 118 5.42 -9.70 0.56
CA GLY A 118 5.64 -11.01 1.21
C GLY A 118 5.49 -10.93 2.73
N ASN A 119 6.24 -10.02 3.36
CA ASN A 119 6.19 -9.81 4.80
C ASN A 119 4.79 -9.38 5.28
N VAL A 120 4.06 -8.62 4.46
CA VAL A 120 2.66 -8.24 4.76
C VAL A 120 1.74 -9.46 4.77
N CYS A 121 1.90 -10.39 3.81
CA CYS A 121 1.19 -11.66 3.80
C CYS A 121 1.54 -12.50 5.04
N ASP A 122 2.82 -12.59 5.40
CA ASP A 122 3.26 -13.35 6.57
C ASP A 122 2.66 -12.81 7.88
N VAL A 123 2.55 -11.48 8.01
CA VAL A 123 1.89 -10.83 9.18
C VAL A 123 0.39 -11.12 9.22
N ARG A 124 -0.29 -11.18 8.07
CA ARG A 124 -1.71 -11.53 7.97
C ARG A 124 -1.95 -13.00 8.34
N ASP A 125 -1.10 -13.89 7.86
CA ASP A 125 -1.16 -15.33 8.15
C ASP A 125 -0.88 -15.61 9.63
N ASP A 126 0.11 -14.92 10.21
CA ASP A 126 0.39 -15.00 11.63
C ASP A 126 -0.78 -14.48 12.47
N PHE A 127 -1.43 -13.40 12.05
CA PHE A 127 -2.64 -12.91 12.71
C PHE A 127 -3.79 -13.92 12.69
N LEU A 128 -3.99 -14.62 11.57
CA LEU A 128 -4.98 -15.71 11.47
C LEU A 128 -4.67 -16.86 12.45
N ARG A 129 -3.40 -17.27 12.52
CA ARG A 129 -2.93 -18.29 13.47
C ARG A 129 -3.18 -17.86 14.91
N ILE A 130 -2.94 -16.59 15.23
CA ILE A 130 -3.23 -15.99 16.54
C ILE A 130 -4.73 -16.08 16.86
N ILE A 131 -5.63 -15.71 15.94
CA ILE A 131 -7.08 -15.82 16.17
C ILE A 131 -7.47 -17.26 16.52
N ASP A 132 -7.01 -18.23 15.74
CA ASP A 132 -7.40 -19.62 15.93
C ASP A 132 -6.80 -20.20 17.22
N ALA A 133 -5.56 -19.85 17.55
CA ALA A 133 -4.93 -20.20 18.82
C ALA A 133 -5.73 -19.66 20.02
N ARG A 134 -6.16 -18.40 19.96
CA ARG A 134 -6.99 -17.80 21.00
C ARG A 134 -8.35 -18.49 21.16
N LYS A 135 -9.01 -18.85 20.05
CA LYS A 135 -10.26 -19.64 20.10
C LYS A 135 -10.04 -20.97 20.82
N VAL A 136 -8.93 -21.66 20.51
CA VAL A 136 -8.58 -22.92 21.16
C VAL A 136 -8.35 -22.71 22.66
N LEU A 137 -7.54 -21.74 23.07
CA LEU A 137 -7.28 -21.47 24.49
C LEU A 137 -8.55 -21.11 25.25
N ARG A 138 -9.40 -20.23 24.70
CA ARG A 138 -10.67 -19.82 25.32
C ARG A 138 -11.69 -20.95 25.46
N SER A 139 -11.59 -21.96 24.61
CA SER A 139 -12.44 -23.16 24.72
C SER A 139 -12.02 -24.06 25.88
N LYS A 140 -10.79 -23.91 26.39
CA LYS A 140 -10.30 -24.68 27.53
C LYS A 140 -10.71 -23.98 28.82
N ARG A 141 -11.43 -24.72 29.67
CA ARG A 141 -11.80 -24.31 31.04
C ARG A 141 -11.15 -25.28 32.03
N PRO A 142 -9.82 -25.20 32.22
CA PRO A 142 -9.14 -26.05 33.18
C PRO A 142 -9.70 -25.80 34.60
N GLN A 143 -9.89 -26.89 35.35
CA GLN A 143 -10.33 -26.81 36.74
C GLN A 143 -9.19 -26.41 37.68
N ASP A 144 -7.95 -26.72 37.29
CA ASP A 144 -6.75 -26.30 38.01
C ASP A 144 -6.55 -24.77 37.85
N PRO A 145 -6.54 -24.00 38.96
CA PRO A 145 -6.34 -22.55 38.94
C PRO A 145 -4.99 -22.13 38.34
N THR A 146 -3.94 -22.93 38.50
CA THR A 146 -2.59 -22.65 38.00
C THR A 146 -2.59 -22.72 36.48
N VAL A 147 -3.10 -23.83 35.94
CA VAL A 147 -3.25 -24.02 34.50
C VAL A 147 -4.22 -23.00 33.91
N GLY A 148 -5.29 -22.65 34.65
CA GLY A 148 -6.22 -21.58 34.27
C GLY A 148 -5.52 -20.24 34.06
N ARG A 149 -4.67 -19.81 35.01
CA ARG A 149 -3.89 -18.57 34.87
C ARG A 149 -2.96 -18.61 33.67
N MET A 150 -2.27 -19.73 33.44
CA MET A 150 -1.38 -19.89 32.28
C MET A 150 -2.13 -19.73 30.95
N VAL A 151 -3.30 -20.35 30.82
CA VAL A 151 -4.15 -20.24 29.62
C VAL A 151 -4.65 -18.81 29.42
N GLU A 152 -5.05 -18.13 30.50
CA GLU A 152 -5.46 -16.72 30.44
C GLU A 152 -4.32 -15.78 30.04
N GLU A 153 -3.13 -16.00 30.56
CA GLU A 153 -1.94 -15.21 30.22
C GLU A 153 -1.53 -15.43 28.77
N ALA A 154 -1.57 -16.67 28.29
CA ALA A 154 -1.36 -17.00 26.88
C ALA A 154 -2.39 -16.32 25.95
N ASP A 155 -3.68 -16.32 26.29
CA ASP A 155 -4.70 -15.58 25.50
C ASP A 155 -4.42 -14.07 25.48
N LYS A 156 -4.00 -13.48 26.62
CA LYS A 156 -3.64 -12.06 26.71
C LYS A 156 -2.40 -11.73 25.86
N ASN A 157 -1.38 -12.58 25.88
CA ASN A 157 -0.18 -12.40 25.08
C ASN A 157 -0.49 -12.49 23.58
N LEU A 158 -1.25 -13.49 23.16
CA LEU A 158 -1.76 -13.59 21.79
C LEU A 158 -2.62 -12.39 21.40
N ALA A 159 -3.43 -11.86 22.32
CA ALA A 159 -4.23 -10.66 22.07
C ALA A 159 -3.34 -9.45 21.72
N ARG A 160 -2.29 -9.23 22.52
CA ARG A 160 -1.32 -8.15 22.32
C ARG A 160 -0.54 -8.32 21.02
N GLN A 161 -0.10 -9.54 20.71
CA GLN A 161 0.56 -9.85 19.43
C GLN A 161 -0.36 -9.54 18.25
N GLY A 162 -1.63 -9.98 18.31
CA GLY A 162 -2.61 -9.69 17.27
C GLY A 162 -2.86 -8.18 17.08
N GLU A 163 -2.93 -7.42 18.17
CA GLU A 163 -3.03 -5.96 18.11
C GLU A 163 -1.80 -5.34 17.42
N THR A 164 -0.59 -5.77 17.79
CA THR A 164 0.66 -5.32 17.16
C THR A 164 0.65 -5.60 15.65
N ASN A 165 0.22 -6.78 15.20
CA ASN A 165 0.11 -7.12 13.78
C ASN A 165 -0.86 -6.15 13.06
N CYS A 166 -2.06 -5.92 13.61
CA CYS A 166 -3.02 -4.96 13.04
C CYS A 166 -2.45 -3.53 12.98
N LEU A 167 -1.81 -3.08 14.06
CA LEU A 167 -1.22 -1.76 14.14
C LEU A 167 -0.13 -1.56 13.08
N LEU A 168 0.70 -2.59 12.86
CA LEU A 168 1.77 -2.57 11.88
C LEU A 168 1.23 -2.56 10.44
N LEU A 169 0.22 -3.36 10.14
CA LEU A 169 -0.45 -3.36 8.83
C LEU A 169 -1.08 -1.99 8.53
N SER A 170 -1.77 -1.37 9.50
CA SER A 170 -2.28 0.00 9.35
C SER A 170 -1.18 1.00 9.02
N ARG A 171 -0.01 0.88 9.65
CA ARG A 171 1.13 1.77 9.40
C ARG A 171 1.69 1.56 8.00
N TYR A 172 1.87 0.31 7.58
CA TYR A 172 2.30 -0.03 6.22
C TYR A 172 1.38 0.59 5.17
N TYR A 173 0.07 0.36 5.26
CA TYR A 173 -0.87 0.88 4.26
C TYR A 173 -1.00 2.40 4.27
N ALA A 174 -0.82 3.04 5.43
CA ALA A 174 -0.77 4.49 5.51
C ALA A 174 0.45 5.08 4.80
N GLU A 175 1.64 4.52 5.02
CA GLU A 175 2.86 4.95 4.34
C GLU A 175 2.74 4.74 2.83
N ARG A 176 2.25 3.57 2.41
CA ARG A 176 2.01 3.24 1.00
C ARG A 176 1.05 4.23 0.34
N CYS A 177 -0.06 4.54 1.01
CA CYS A 177 -1.04 5.51 0.52
C CYS A 177 -0.47 6.93 0.46
N GLY A 178 0.31 7.35 1.46
CA GLY A 178 1.00 8.64 1.44
C GLY A 178 1.91 8.82 0.24
N LEU A 179 2.69 7.79 -0.12
CA LEU A 179 3.50 7.80 -1.34
C LEU A 179 2.64 7.82 -2.60
N GLY A 180 1.57 7.03 -2.63
CA GLY A 180 0.59 7.02 -3.73
C GLY A 180 -0.03 8.40 -3.96
N VAL A 181 -0.38 9.13 -2.90
CA VAL A 181 -0.89 10.50 -2.96
C VAL A 181 0.10 11.43 -3.64
N LEU A 182 1.37 11.40 -3.23
CA LEU A 182 2.42 12.26 -3.81
C LEU A 182 2.61 11.97 -5.31
N ILE A 183 2.60 10.69 -5.70
CA ILE A 183 2.70 10.28 -7.10
C ILE A 183 1.48 10.80 -7.87
N MET A 184 0.27 10.52 -7.40
CA MET A 184 -0.96 10.98 -8.05
C MET A 184 -1.00 12.51 -8.19
N GLN A 185 -0.56 13.27 -7.19
CA GLN A 185 -0.46 14.73 -7.27
C GLN A 185 0.53 15.18 -8.35
N ALA A 186 1.67 14.51 -8.48
CA ALA A 186 2.64 14.82 -9.53
C ALA A 186 2.07 14.53 -10.93
N TYR A 187 1.36 13.41 -11.09
CA TYR A 187 0.63 13.11 -12.33
C TYR A 187 -0.45 14.14 -12.62
N HIS A 188 -1.20 14.59 -11.62
CA HIS A 188 -2.21 15.64 -11.81
C HIS A 188 -1.58 16.96 -12.26
N LYS A 189 -0.46 17.38 -11.64
CA LYS A 189 0.29 18.58 -12.06
C LYS A 189 0.84 18.45 -13.47
N SER A 190 1.39 17.29 -13.82
CA SER A 190 1.86 17.00 -15.18
C SER A 190 0.70 17.13 -16.16
N TYR A 191 -0.44 16.48 -15.89
CA TYR A 191 -1.62 16.55 -16.73
C TYR A 191 -2.14 17.99 -16.91
N GLN A 192 -2.23 18.78 -15.83
CA GLN A 192 -2.60 20.19 -15.91
C GLN A 192 -1.65 21.00 -16.79
N HIS A 193 -0.34 20.76 -16.68
CA HIS A 193 0.66 21.42 -17.54
C HIS A 193 0.50 21.03 -19.02
N HIS A 194 0.19 19.77 -19.29
CA HIS A 194 -0.10 19.31 -20.65
C HIS A 194 -1.38 19.93 -21.21
N VAL A 195 -2.43 20.03 -20.39
CA VAL A 195 -3.69 20.70 -20.76
C VAL A 195 -3.45 22.17 -21.08
N SER A 196 -2.70 22.89 -20.24
CA SER A 196 -2.37 24.30 -20.53
C SER A 196 -1.54 24.46 -21.81
N ALA A 197 -0.50 23.62 -21.98
CA ALA A 197 0.33 23.67 -23.18
C ALA A 197 -0.47 23.34 -24.46
N HIS A 198 -1.41 22.39 -24.37
CA HIS A 198 -2.29 22.06 -25.49
C HIS A 198 -3.21 23.23 -25.82
N ARG A 199 -3.79 23.89 -24.81
CA ARG A 199 -4.65 25.07 -24.99
C ARG A 199 -3.87 26.19 -25.69
N ASP A 200 -2.70 26.54 -25.20
CA ASP A 200 -1.86 27.61 -25.77
C ASP A 200 -1.49 27.31 -27.24
N LEU A 201 -1.15 26.07 -27.55
CA LEU A 201 -0.85 25.65 -28.93
C LEU A 201 -2.09 25.64 -29.82
N SER A 202 -3.26 25.31 -29.28
CA SER A 202 -4.52 25.32 -30.03
C SER A 202 -4.95 26.75 -30.36
N ASP A 203 -4.86 27.67 -29.39
CA ASP A 203 -5.16 29.08 -29.58
C ASP A 203 -4.21 29.71 -30.63
N ARG A 204 -2.92 29.36 -30.57
CA ARG A 204 -1.93 29.76 -31.58
C ARG A 204 -2.24 29.18 -32.97
N LEU A 205 -2.71 27.95 -33.04
CA LEU A 205 -3.08 27.32 -34.32
C LEU A 205 -4.31 27.98 -34.93
N ALA A 206 -5.30 28.34 -34.11
CA ALA A 206 -6.46 29.10 -34.56
C ALA A 206 -6.05 30.49 -35.09
N SER A 207 -5.17 31.22 -34.39
CA SER A 207 -4.68 32.51 -34.87
C SER A 207 -3.90 32.41 -36.19
N LEU A 208 -3.03 31.39 -36.32
CA LEU A 208 -2.24 31.18 -37.54
C LEU A 208 -3.11 30.77 -38.73
N ARG A 209 -4.21 30.05 -38.50
CA ARG A 209 -5.17 29.72 -39.57
C ARG A 209 -5.90 30.96 -40.07
N LEU A 210 -6.37 31.81 -39.16
CA LEU A 210 -6.98 33.10 -39.53
C LEU A 210 -6.01 33.98 -40.32
N GLU A 211 -4.74 34.03 -39.89
CA GLU A 211 -3.66 34.74 -40.58
C GLU A 211 -3.37 34.14 -41.97
N LEU A 212 -3.36 32.81 -42.09
CA LEU A 212 -3.20 32.10 -43.36
C LEU A 212 -4.36 32.40 -44.32
N ASP A 213 -5.60 32.36 -43.86
CA ASP A 213 -6.78 32.62 -44.68
C ASP A 213 -6.80 34.08 -45.18
N SER A 214 -6.42 35.03 -44.33
CA SER A 214 -6.21 36.44 -44.69
C SER A 214 -5.09 36.62 -45.71
N ALA A 215 -3.94 35.95 -45.53
CA ALA A 215 -2.82 36.02 -46.45
C ALA A 215 -3.17 35.42 -47.84
N VAL A 216 -3.84 34.27 -47.85
CA VAL A 216 -4.27 33.60 -49.09
C VAL A 216 -5.33 34.41 -49.84
N SER A 217 -6.27 35.02 -49.12
CA SER A 217 -7.27 35.91 -49.76
C SER A 217 -6.65 37.18 -50.33
N THR A 218 -5.61 37.73 -49.69
CA THR A 218 -4.85 38.89 -50.18
C THR A 218 -4.05 38.54 -51.44
N ASP A 219 -3.33 37.42 -51.45
CA ASP A 219 -2.57 36.93 -52.61
C ASP A 219 -3.48 36.66 -53.82
N ARG A 220 -4.69 36.10 -53.59
CA ARG A 220 -5.71 35.90 -54.63
C ARG A 220 -6.23 37.22 -55.20
N SER A 221 -6.44 38.22 -54.35
CA SER A 221 -6.94 39.55 -54.75
C SER A 221 -5.87 40.36 -55.49
N ALA A 222 -4.59 40.13 -55.18
CA ALA A 222 -3.44 40.78 -55.83
C ALA A 222 -3.06 40.17 -57.20
N GLY A 223 -3.77 39.14 -57.68
CA GLY A 223 -3.55 38.57 -59.01
C GLY A 223 -2.27 37.74 -59.15
N VAL A 224 -1.67 37.30 -58.03
CA VAL A 224 -0.45 36.47 -58.03
C VAL A 224 -0.83 35.03 -58.40
N LEU A 225 -1.00 34.78 -59.71
CA LEU A 225 -1.32 33.46 -60.25
C LEU A 225 -0.02 32.64 -60.40
N GLY A 226 0.16 31.64 -59.52
CA GLY A 226 1.07 30.51 -59.76
C GLY A 226 2.28 30.38 -58.83
N HIS A 227 2.62 31.40 -58.03
CA HIS A 227 3.66 31.28 -57.01
C HIS A 227 3.09 31.56 -55.62
N GLU A 228 3.14 30.55 -54.74
CA GLU A 228 2.82 30.69 -53.33
C GLU A 228 3.80 31.68 -52.68
N SER A 229 3.26 32.71 -52.01
CA SER A 229 4.09 33.66 -51.27
C SER A 229 4.94 32.92 -50.24
N ILE A 230 6.21 33.31 -50.11
CA ILE A 230 7.15 32.79 -49.09
C ILE A 230 6.52 32.87 -47.69
N TYR A 231 5.68 33.89 -47.45
CA TYR A 231 4.96 34.07 -46.19
C TYR A 231 3.88 33.00 -45.96
N VAL A 232 3.08 32.67 -46.98
CA VAL A 232 2.06 31.60 -46.91
C VAL A 232 2.74 30.24 -46.66
N SER A 233 3.87 29.97 -47.32
CA SER A 233 4.64 28.74 -47.08
C SER A 233 5.16 28.66 -45.64
N LYS A 234 5.64 29.78 -45.07
CA LYS A 234 6.10 29.84 -43.66
C LYS A 234 4.95 29.58 -42.68
N LEU A 235 3.78 30.20 -42.90
CA LEU A 235 2.60 29.97 -42.05
C LEU A 235 2.17 28.50 -42.09
N ARG A 236 2.17 27.86 -43.27
CA ARG A 236 1.86 26.43 -43.39
C ARG A 236 2.88 25.54 -42.68
N GLU A 237 4.16 25.88 -42.74
CA GLU A 237 5.21 25.14 -42.03
C GLU A 237 5.10 25.28 -40.51
N GLU A 238 4.80 26.48 -40.01
CA GLU A 238 4.55 26.73 -38.58
C GLU A 238 3.32 25.95 -38.10
N ILE A 239 2.23 25.95 -38.87
CA ILE A 239 1.02 25.15 -38.58
C ILE A 239 1.37 23.65 -38.51
N ARG A 240 2.12 23.11 -39.48
CA ARG A 240 2.56 21.69 -39.44
C ARG A 240 3.43 21.39 -38.22
N SER A 241 4.31 22.31 -37.84
CA SER A 241 5.17 22.17 -36.66
C SER A 241 4.34 22.12 -35.36
N ILE A 242 3.34 22.99 -35.21
CA ILE A 242 2.43 22.97 -34.06
C ILE A 242 1.61 21.68 -34.04
N PHE A 243 1.12 21.21 -35.20
CA PHE A 243 0.45 19.91 -35.28
C PHE A 243 1.31 18.75 -34.79
N LYS A 244 2.59 18.74 -35.15
CA LYS A 244 3.54 17.73 -34.67
C LYS A 244 3.75 17.82 -33.16
N LYS A 245 3.83 19.03 -32.60
CA LYS A 245 3.95 19.27 -31.15
C LYS A 245 2.70 18.82 -30.39
N LEU A 246 1.51 19.15 -30.88
CA LEU A 246 0.24 18.72 -30.29
C LEU A 246 0.14 17.18 -30.24
N ARG A 247 0.50 16.49 -31.32
CA ARG A 247 0.53 15.02 -31.35
C ARG A 247 1.55 14.41 -30.38
N SER A 248 2.61 15.13 -30.04
CA SER A 248 3.63 14.66 -29.09
C SER A 248 3.30 14.94 -27.61
N LEU A 249 2.25 15.70 -27.32
CA LEU A 249 1.87 16.16 -25.97
C LEU A 249 0.88 15.21 -25.26
N GLU A 250 0.91 13.91 -25.57
CA GLU A 250 0.07 12.94 -24.86
C GLU A 250 0.70 12.52 -23.53
N VAL A 251 -0.08 12.60 -22.45
CA VAL A 251 0.26 11.97 -21.17
C VAL A 251 -0.18 10.51 -21.23
N PRO A 252 0.74 9.53 -21.18
CA PRO A 252 0.35 8.14 -21.10
C PRO A 252 -0.08 7.85 -19.65
N LEU A 253 -1.36 8.07 -19.35
CA LEU A 253 -2.01 7.43 -18.22
C LEU A 253 -2.61 6.11 -18.70
N ASP A 254 -2.29 5.02 -18.02
CA ASP A 254 -2.75 3.66 -18.37
C ASP A 254 -3.77 3.14 -17.35
N GLU A 255 -4.69 2.29 -17.81
CA GLU A 255 -5.71 1.64 -16.99
C GLU A 255 -5.07 0.78 -15.88
N THR A 256 -3.93 0.16 -16.18
CA THR A 256 -3.13 -0.59 -15.19
C THR A 256 -2.65 0.30 -14.04
N GLN A 257 -2.29 1.56 -14.31
CA GLN A 257 -1.85 2.49 -13.27
C GLN A 257 -3.02 2.94 -12.40
N LEU A 258 -4.18 3.21 -13.01
CA LEU A 258 -5.41 3.52 -12.27
C LEU A 258 -5.81 2.37 -11.34
N THR A 259 -5.70 1.13 -11.82
CA THR A 259 -5.99 -0.07 -11.02
C THR A 259 -5.03 -0.19 -9.84
N LYS A 260 -3.72 0.06 -10.03
CA LYS A 260 -2.73 0.07 -8.94
C LYS A 260 -3.02 1.15 -7.88
N TRP A 261 -3.44 2.34 -8.29
CA TRP A 261 -3.82 3.39 -7.35
C TRP A 261 -5.13 3.08 -6.63
N LEU A 262 -6.10 2.45 -7.32
CA LEU A 262 -7.29 1.89 -6.69
C LEU A 262 -6.93 0.85 -5.63
N ASP A 263 -5.96 -0.04 -5.88
CA ASP A 263 -5.48 -1.01 -4.88
C ASP A 263 -4.92 -0.30 -3.65
N ILE A 264 -4.08 0.73 -3.85
CA ILE A 264 -3.48 1.51 -2.76
C ILE A 264 -4.55 2.18 -1.89
N VAL A 265 -5.53 2.85 -2.52
CA VAL A 265 -6.62 3.54 -1.83
C VAL A 265 -7.54 2.53 -1.13
N PHE A 266 -7.86 1.42 -1.80
CA PHE A 266 -8.68 0.35 -1.26
C PHE A 266 -8.05 -0.27 -0.02
N ASP A 267 -6.81 -0.74 -0.12
CA ASP A 267 -6.11 -1.36 1.01
C ASP A 267 -6.01 -0.39 2.19
N PHE A 268 -5.68 0.87 1.93
CA PHE A 268 -5.63 1.87 2.99
C PHE A 268 -7.00 2.12 3.63
N SER A 269 -8.08 2.16 2.85
CA SER A 269 -9.44 2.33 3.36
C SER A 269 -9.84 1.23 4.35
N LEU A 270 -9.36 0.00 4.12
CA LEU A 270 -9.60 -1.15 4.99
C LEU A 270 -8.84 -1.05 6.32
N TYR A 271 -7.53 -0.77 6.27
CA TYR A 271 -6.67 -0.75 7.47
C TYR A 271 -6.60 0.59 8.18
N ARG A 272 -7.39 1.56 7.74
CA ARG A 272 -7.38 2.93 8.26
C ARG A 272 -7.79 2.97 9.72
N ARG A 273 -7.05 3.73 10.53
CA ARG A 273 -7.46 4.02 11.91
C ARG A 273 -8.40 5.22 11.96
N SER A 274 -9.22 5.30 13.01
CA SER A 274 -10.16 6.39 13.30
C SER A 274 -9.47 7.68 13.78
N LYS A 275 -8.34 8.08 13.16
CA LYS A 275 -7.68 9.36 13.44
C LYS A 275 -7.94 10.37 12.31
N PRO A 276 -8.15 11.66 12.60
CA PRO A 276 -8.44 12.68 11.59
C PRO A 276 -7.40 12.75 10.46
N HIS A 277 -6.12 12.64 10.77
CA HIS A 277 -5.05 12.66 9.77
C HIS A 277 -5.18 11.53 8.72
N TYR A 278 -5.62 10.33 9.11
CA TYR A 278 -5.83 9.24 8.17
C TYR A 278 -7.06 9.46 7.29
N GLU A 279 -8.09 10.15 7.80
CA GLU A 279 -9.23 10.57 6.98
C GLU A 279 -8.77 11.56 5.90
N GLN A 280 -7.96 12.54 6.28
CA GLN A 280 -7.42 13.53 5.35
C GLN A 280 -6.56 12.90 4.24
N ILE A 281 -5.71 11.91 4.59
CA ILE A 281 -4.94 11.16 3.58
C ILE A 281 -5.90 10.44 2.62
N LEU A 282 -6.91 9.75 3.13
CA LEU A 282 -7.84 8.99 2.30
C LEU A 282 -8.61 9.93 1.36
N GLU A 283 -9.16 11.02 1.89
CA GLU A 283 -9.91 12.00 1.10
C GLU A 283 -9.04 12.62 0.01
N THR A 284 -7.79 12.97 0.34
CA THR A 284 -6.82 13.49 -0.66
C THR A 284 -6.54 12.43 -1.73
N ALA A 285 -6.38 11.17 -1.35
CA ALA A 285 -6.12 10.07 -2.28
C ALA A 285 -7.32 9.82 -3.20
N GLU A 286 -8.54 9.79 -2.66
CA GLU A 286 -9.79 9.64 -3.40
C GLU A 286 -10.00 10.78 -4.40
N ASN A 287 -9.77 12.03 -3.98
CA ASN A 287 -9.92 13.20 -4.84
C ASN A 287 -8.91 13.17 -5.99
N ASN A 288 -7.64 12.88 -5.71
CA ASN A 288 -6.62 12.78 -6.75
C ASN A 288 -6.93 11.64 -7.73
N LEU A 289 -7.33 10.46 -7.21
CA LEU A 289 -7.67 9.30 -8.02
C LEU A 289 -8.87 9.60 -8.92
N THR A 290 -9.93 10.20 -8.37
CA THR A 290 -11.10 10.60 -9.15
C THR A 290 -10.71 11.57 -10.27
N GLY A 291 -9.89 12.59 -9.96
CA GLY A 291 -9.42 13.54 -10.97
C GLY A 291 -8.56 12.90 -12.07
N LEU A 292 -7.77 11.88 -11.73
CA LEU A 292 -6.97 11.13 -12.71
C LEU A 292 -7.82 10.18 -13.55
N MET A 293 -8.82 9.53 -12.96
CA MET A 293 -9.79 8.72 -13.69
C MET A 293 -10.59 9.58 -14.68
N GLN A 294 -11.07 10.75 -14.23
CA GLN A 294 -11.71 11.75 -15.10
C GLN A 294 -10.80 12.10 -16.28
N SER A 295 -9.53 12.40 -16.00
CA SER A 295 -8.53 12.74 -17.02
C SER A 295 -8.26 11.59 -18.01
N TYR A 296 -8.20 10.35 -17.51
CA TYR A 296 -7.97 9.16 -18.32
C TYR A 296 -9.11 8.89 -19.31
N PHE A 297 -10.34 8.78 -18.83
CA PHE A 297 -11.48 8.46 -19.69
C PHE A 297 -11.76 9.60 -20.68
N ASN A 298 -11.60 10.86 -20.26
CA ASN A 298 -11.64 11.99 -21.18
C ASN A 298 -10.59 11.87 -22.30
N THR A 299 -9.39 11.38 -22.01
CA THR A 299 -8.33 11.22 -23.02
C THR A 299 -8.57 9.98 -23.90
N ARG A 300 -9.11 8.91 -23.34
CA ARG A 300 -9.41 7.66 -24.07
C ARG A 300 -10.51 7.83 -25.09
N ASP A 301 -11.63 8.44 -24.71
CA ASP A 301 -12.76 8.68 -25.62
C ASP A 301 -12.33 9.57 -26.81
N ARG A 302 -11.41 10.53 -26.57
CA ARG A 302 -10.79 11.35 -27.63
C ARG A 302 -9.95 10.54 -28.62
N ARG A 303 -9.23 9.51 -28.15
CA ARG A 303 -8.39 8.65 -29.00
C ARG A 303 -9.21 7.66 -29.81
N GLU A 304 -10.24 7.06 -29.21
CA GLU A 304 -11.08 6.06 -29.85
C GLU A 304 -12.13 6.68 -30.79
N GLY A 305 -12.59 7.91 -30.50
CA GLY A 305 -13.60 8.62 -31.30
C GLY A 305 -13.13 9.13 -32.66
N GLY A 306 -11.84 9.03 -32.99
CA GLY A 306 -11.32 9.41 -34.31
C GLY A 306 -11.49 10.89 -34.66
N GLU A 307 -11.79 11.76 -33.68
CA GLU A 307 -11.90 13.20 -33.88
C GLU A 307 -10.52 13.72 -34.30
N ALA A 308 -10.34 13.87 -35.62
CA ALA A 308 -9.29 14.69 -36.18
C ALA A 308 -9.29 16.01 -35.41
N ILE A 309 -8.10 16.53 -35.14
CA ILE A 309 -7.86 17.74 -34.36
C ILE A 309 -8.72 18.90 -34.93
N ASP A 310 -9.97 19.04 -34.48
CA ASP A 310 -10.97 19.99 -34.92
C ASP A 310 -11.44 20.86 -33.76
N HIS A 311 -11.48 22.16 -34.02
CA HIS A 311 -11.07 23.30 -33.17
C HIS A 311 -11.76 23.56 -31.82
N ASP A 312 -12.57 22.64 -31.30
CA ASP A 312 -13.34 22.80 -30.06
C ASP A 312 -12.85 21.92 -28.88
N HIS A 313 -11.56 21.58 -28.91
CA HIS A 313 -10.89 20.53 -28.13
C HIS A 313 -10.94 20.61 -26.59
N PHE A 314 -11.41 21.71 -26.01
CA PHE A 314 -11.53 21.88 -24.56
C PHE A 314 -12.77 22.67 -24.14
N ASN A 315 -13.73 22.86 -25.05
CA ASN A 315 -15.05 23.33 -24.65
C ASN A 315 -15.77 22.22 -23.88
N ALA A 316 -16.71 22.62 -23.03
CA ALA A 316 -17.47 21.72 -22.17
C ALA A 316 -17.92 20.47 -22.95
N VAL A 317 -17.60 19.29 -22.43
CA VAL A 317 -18.01 18.00 -23.01
C VAL A 317 -19.50 18.08 -23.34
N SER A 318 -19.90 17.72 -24.56
CA SER A 318 -21.32 17.71 -24.91
C SER A 318 -22.06 16.76 -23.95
N PRO A 319 -23.31 17.08 -23.52
CA PRO A 319 -24.03 16.28 -22.54
C PRO A 319 -24.08 14.77 -22.87
N GLU A 320 -24.23 14.44 -24.15
CA GLU A 320 -24.25 13.06 -24.65
C GLU A 320 -22.91 12.31 -24.45
N LYS A 321 -21.77 13.02 -24.54
CA LYS A 321 -20.44 12.44 -24.28
C LYS A 321 -20.13 12.36 -22.78
N ILE A 322 -20.78 13.19 -21.95
CA ILE A 322 -20.68 13.10 -20.48
C ILE A 322 -21.32 11.80 -19.99
N ASP A 323 -22.45 11.40 -20.58
CA ASP A 323 -23.15 10.17 -20.23
C ASP A 323 -22.33 8.92 -20.58
N ASP A 324 -21.71 8.87 -21.77
CA ASP A 324 -20.84 7.74 -22.17
C ASP A 324 -19.57 7.64 -21.29
N TYR A 325 -18.95 8.78 -20.99
CA TYR A 325 -17.84 8.90 -20.03
C TYR A 325 -18.23 8.32 -18.65
N PHE A 326 -19.39 8.73 -18.14
CA PHE A 326 -19.86 8.33 -16.83
C PHE A 326 -20.12 6.82 -16.81
N MET A 327 -20.74 6.28 -17.87
CA MET A 327 -20.99 4.85 -18.00
C MET A 327 -19.70 4.02 -18.04
N LYS A 328 -18.67 4.47 -18.78
CA LYS A 328 -17.38 3.75 -18.87
C LYS A 328 -16.60 3.79 -17.57
N SER A 329 -16.51 4.96 -16.94
CA SER A 329 -15.84 5.12 -15.64
C SER A 329 -16.57 4.38 -14.51
N GLU A 330 -17.90 4.38 -14.51
CA GLU A 330 -18.72 3.58 -13.61
C GLU A 330 -18.52 2.08 -13.84
N ALA A 331 -18.54 1.61 -15.09
CA ALA A 331 -18.32 0.20 -15.42
C ALA A 331 -16.94 -0.28 -14.96
N PHE A 332 -15.90 0.53 -15.15
CA PHE A 332 -14.55 0.24 -14.67
C PHE A 332 -14.50 0.10 -13.14
N VAL A 333 -15.06 1.08 -12.40
CA VAL A 333 -15.10 1.02 -10.93
C VAL A 333 -15.92 -0.18 -10.45
N ARG A 334 -17.08 -0.44 -11.05
CA ARG A 334 -17.91 -1.60 -10.69
C ARG A 334 -17.19 -2.92 -10.96
N GLY A 335 -16.52 -3.04 -12.10
CA GLY A 335 -15.71 -4.20 -12.46
C GLY A 335 -14.60 -4.45 -11.44
N TYR A 336 -13.85 -3.40 -11.08
CA TYR A 336 -12.81 -3.47 -10.06
C TYR A 336 -13.36 -3.95 -8.71
N PHE A 337 -14.44 -3.33 -8.21
CA PHE A 337 -15.01 -3.72 -6.92
C PHE A 337 -15.62 -5.13 -6.95
N HIS A 338 -16.19 -5.57 -8.07
CA HIS A 338 -16.67 -6.95 -8.21
C HIS A 338 -15.53 -7.97 -8.06
N GLN A 339 -14.38 -7.72 -8.70
CA GLN A 339 -13.19 -8.56 -8.54
C GLN A 339 -12.67 -8.51 -7.09
N LYS A 340 -12.55 -7.32 -6.49
CA LYS A 340 -12.06 -7.17 -5.11
C LYS A 340 -12.95 -7.80 -4.06
N GLN A 341 -14.25 -7.90 -4.32
CA GLN A 341 -15.16 -8.59 -3.41
C GLN A 341 -14.77 -10.07 -3.22
N LEU A 342 -14.21 -10.71 -4.24
CA LEU A 342 -13.73 -12.10 -4.16
C LEU A 342 -12.46 -12.21 -3.31
N GLU A 343 -11.64 -11.17 -3.30
CA GLU A 343 -10.36 -11.09 -2.58
C GLU A 343 -10.51 -10.61 -1.13
N MET A 344 -11.65 -10.04 -0.76
CA MET A 344 -11.90 -9.44 0.56
C MET A 344 -11.61 -10.37 1.74
N SER A 345 -11.80 -11.68 1.56
CA SER A 345 -11.62 -12.71 2.60
C SER A 345 -10.18 -12.72 3.17
N THR A 346 -9.20 -12.33 2.36
CA THR A 346 -7.76 -12.29 2.71
C THR A 346 -7.39 -11.23 3.75
N HIS A 347 -8.27 -10.27 4.02
CA HIS A 347 -8.04 -9.17 4.97
C HIS A 347 -8.51 -9.49 6.40
N ALA A 348 -8.07 -10.61 6.96
CA ALA A 348 -8.61 -11.15 8.21
C ALA A 348 -8.40 -10.27 9.47
N CYS A 349 -7.45 -9.33 9.44
CA CYS A 349 -7.18 -8.36 10.51
C CYS A 349 -8.32 -7.40 10.81
N ILE A 350 -9.32 -7.31 9.93
CA ILE A 350 -10.43 -6.38 10.06
C ILE A 350 -11.73 -7.20 10.13
N PRO A 351 -12.64 -6.88 11.08
CA PRO A 351 -13.94 -7.53 11.16
C PRO A 351 -14.67 -7.51 9.81
N ALA A 352 -15.38 -8.59 9.48
CA ALA A 352 -16.07 -8.71 8.19
C ALA A 352 -17.10 -7.59 7.96
N SER A 353 -17.81 -7.15 9.01
CA SER A 353 -18.72 -6.01 8.99
C SER A 353 -18.01 -4.72 8.55
N ASP A 354 -16.84 -4.47 9.12
CA ASP A 354 -16.08 -3.23 8.95
C ASP A 354 -15.43 -3.20 7.57
N ARG A 355 -14.94 -4.36 7.10
CA ARG A 355 -14.47 -4.53 5.72
C ARG A 355 -15.57 -4.23 4.71
N LEU A 356 -16.77 -4.80 4.91
CA LEU A 356 -17.90 -4.59 4.01
C LEU A 356 -18.36 -3.13 4.02
N TYR A 357 -18.38 -2.50 5.20
CA TYR A 357 -18.69 -1.08 5.33
C TYR A 357 -17.67 -0.21 4.60
N ALA A 358 -16.36 -0.42 4.84
CA ALA A 358 -15.29 0.33 4.17
C ALA A 358 -15.32 0.14 2.65
N PHE A 359 -15.49 -1.10 2.18
CA PHE A 359 -15.66 -1.44 0.77
C PHE A 359 -16.82 -0.67 0.14
N LYS A 360 -18.03 -0.76 0.72
CA LYS A 360 -19.22 -0.09 0.19
C LYS A 360 -19.10 1.41 0.24
N ARG A 361 -18.51 1.95 1.31
CA ARG A 361 -18.29 3.39 1.48
C ARG A 361 -17.34 3.93 0.42
N LEU A 362 -16.20 3.27 0.19
CA LEU A 362 -15.24 3.70 -0.83
C LEU A 362 -15.86 3.63 -2.23
N GLN A 363 -16.52 2.53 -2.57
CA GLN A 363 -17.22 2.39 -3.85
C GLN A 363 -18.25 3.52 -4.04
N SER A 364 -19.07 3.80 -3.02
CA SER A 364 -20.08 4.85 -3.08
C SER A 364 -19.47 6.25 -3.21
N ARG A 365 -18.36 6.52 -2.52
CA ARG A 365 -17.64 7.80 -2.61
C ARG A 365 -17.06 8.02 -3.99
N LEU A 366 -16.36 7.03 -4.55
CA LEU A 366 -15.78 7.11 -5.89
C LEU A 366 -16.85 7.24 -6.98
N LEU A 367 -17.93 6.47 -6.90
CA LEU A 367 -19.06 6.61 -7.84
C LEU A 367 -19.79 7.94 -7.67
N GLY A 368 -19.92 8.43 -6.44
CA GLY A 368 -20.55 9.71 -6.13
C GLY A 368 -19.75 10.90 -6.62
N SER A 369 -18.42 10.88 -6.48
CA SER A 369 -17.53 11.96 -6.94
C SER A 369 -17.37 12.01 -8.47
N MET A 370 -17.77 10.95 -9.18
CA MET A 370 -17.74 10.91 -10.65
C MET A 370 -19.03 11.42 -11.31
N LYS A 371 -20.13 11.62 -10.56
CA LYS A 371 -21.37 12.17 -11.12
C LYS A 371 -21.17 13.64 -11.50
N PRO A 372 -21.58 14.07 -12.70
CA PRO A 372 -21.61 15.50 -13.03
C PRO A 372 -22.55 16.23 -12.06
N ALA A 373 -22.12 17.42 -11.61
CA ALA A 373 -22.84 18.27 -10.65
C ALA A 373 -24.11 18.89 -11.24
#